data_AF-A0AAW7S0W5-F1
#
_entry.id   AF-A0AAW7S0W5-F1
#
_cell.length_a   1.000
_cell.length_b   1.000
_cell.length_c   1.000
_cell.angle_alpha   90.00
_cell.angle_beta   90.00
_cell.angle_gamma   90.00
#
_symmetry.space_group_name_H-M   'P 1'
#
loop_
_entity.id
_entity.type
_entity.pdbx_description
1 polymer ?
#
loop_
_entity_poly.entity_id
_entity_poly.type
_entity_poly.pdbx_seq_one_letter_code
_entity_poly.pdbx_strand_id
1 'polypeptide(L)'
;MNRAIRAIAFAAIALAPPGAAFALTDGYAQYDDCMLNALRESRNGAAAQLIQRSCDALYRNNAMLLPRERRFHECVVQSLPGVRDNYAIQQIMSICSRRGEM
;
A
#
# COMPACT_ATOMS: atom_id res chain seq x y z
N MET A 1 -25.92 -39.23 -40.85
CA MET A 1 -25.93 -37.77 -41.13
C MET A 1 -26.67 -37.07 -40.01
N ASN A 2 -25.96 -36.27 -39.20
CA ASN A 2 -26.33 -34.92 -38.76
C ASN A 2 -25.56 -34.56 -37.49
N ARG A 3 -24.55 -33.72 -37.71
CA ARG A 3 -23.66 -33.11 -36.73
C ARG A 3 -24.47 -32.05 -35.96
N ALA A 4 -24.37 -32.05 -34.64
CA ALA A 4 -24.73 -30.88 -33.84
C ALA A 4 -23.65 -30.71 -32.77
N ILE A 5 -22.59 -30.04 -33.20
CA ILE A 5 -21.46 -29.59 -32.38
C ILE A 5 -22.03 -28.58 -31.38
N ARG A 6 -22.14 -28.97 -30.10
CA ARG A 6 -22.45 -28.04 -29.02
C ARG A 6 -21.21 -27.17 -28.79
N ALA A 7 -21.21 -25.98 -29.38
CA ALA A 7 -20.24 -24.93 -29.09
C ALA A 7 -20.41 -24.49 -27.63
N ILE A 8 -19.47 -24.87 -26.77
CA ILE A 8 -19.37 -24.36 -25.41
C ILE A 8 -18.74 -22.96 -25.53
N ALA A 9 -19.58 -21.92 -25.44
CA ALA A 9 -19.11 -20.55 -25.33
C ALA A 9 -18.50 -20.35 -23.94
N PHE A 10 -17.18 -20.41 -23.85
CA PHE A 10 -16.45 -19.93 -22.67
C PHE A 10 -16.50 -18.40 -22.68
N ALA A 11 -17.42 -17.82 -21.91
CA ALA A 11 -17.40 -16.41 -21.57
C ALA A 11 -16.16 -16.15 -20.69
N ALA A 12 -15.10 -15.62 -21.29
CA ALA A 12 -13.97 -15.08 -20.55
C ALA A 12 -14.44 -13.83 -19.81
N ILE A 13 -14.73 -13.97 -18.52
CA ILE A 13 -14.93 -12.84 -17.62
C ILE A 13 -13.58 -12.15 -17.51
N ALA A 14 -13.42 -11.01 -18.19
CA ALA A 14 -12.30 -10.12 -17.98
C ALA A 14 -12.37 -9.62 -16.53
N LEU A 15 -11.51 -10.14 -15.67
CA LEU A 15 -11.20 -9.57 -14.37
C LEU A 15 -10.52 -8.22 -14.62
N ALA A 16 -11.32 -7.18 -14.81
CA ALA A 16 -10.85 -5.81 -14.70
C ALA A 16 -10.51 -5.58 -13.21
N PRO A 17 -9.24 -5.31 -12.84
CA PRO A 17 -8.95 -4.86 -11.50
C PRO A 17 -9.69 -3.52 -11.30
N PRO A 18 -10.45 -3.34 -10.21
CA PRO A 18 -11.07 -2.05 -9.94
C PRO A 18 -9.98 -1.00 -9.82
N GLY A 19 -9.95 -0.12 -10.81
CA GLY A 19 -9.12 1.08 -10.82
C GLY A 19 -9.47 1.89 -9.59
N ALA A 20 -8.45 2.13 -8.76
CA ALA A 20 -8.47 2.98 -7.58
C ALA A 20 -8.75 4.43 -7.99
N ALA A 21 -10.03 4.77 -8.18
CA ALA A 21 -10.50 6.14 -8.26
C ALA A 21 -10.91 6.58 -6.86
N PHE A 22 -9.99 7.25 -6.16
CA PHE A 22 -10.23 7.79 -4.82
C PHE A 22 -9.95 9.30 -4.83
N ALA A 23 -11.02 10.08 -4.96
CA ALA A 23 -11.00 11.53 -4.82
C ALA A 23 -11.81 11.99 -3.59
N LEU A 24 -11.06 12.47 -2.58
CA LEU A 24 -11.41 13.53 -1.61
C LEU A 24 -12.29 13.20 -0.39
N THR A 25 -13.07 12.12 -0.36
CA THR A 25 -13.60 11.53 0.91
C THR A 25 -12.68 10.46 1.50
N ASP A 26 -11.64 10.12 0.75
CA ASP A 26 -10.92 8.88 0.87
C ASP A 26 -9.74 8.92 1.85
N GLY A 27 -9.40 10.07 2.44
CA GLY A 27 -8.28 10.13 3.39
C GLY A 27 -8.47 9.19 4.59
N TYR A 28 -9.69 9.04 5.09
CA TYR A 28 -10.02 8.09 6.15
C TYR A 28 -10.04 6.65 5.66
N ALA A 29 -10.65 6.38 4.50
CA ALA A 29 -10.68 5.03 3.93
C ALA A 29 -9.27 4.53 3.56
N GLN A 30 -8.46 5.37 2.94
CA GLN A 30 -7.06 5.09 2.60
C GLN A 30 -6.19 4.94 3.84
N TYR A 31 -6.44 5.73 4.89
CA TYR A 31 -5.80 5.57 6.18
C TYR A 31 -6.12 4.20 6.80
N ASP A 32 -7.40 3.83 6.80
CA ASP A 32 -7.85 2.54 7.34
C ASP A 32 -7.29 1.37 6.54
N ASP A 33 -7.27 1.47 5.20
CA ASP A 33 -6.64 0.47 4.32
C ASP A 33 -5.13 0.35 4.57
N CYS A 34 -4.42 1.49 4.70
CA CYS A 34 -3.01 1.52 5.07
C CYS A 34 -2.77 0.84 6.41
N MET A 35 -3.65 1.08 7.40
CA MET A 35 -3.54 0.46 8.71
C MET A 35 -3.87 -1.02 8.72
N LEU A 36 -4.93 -1.43 8.04
CA LEU A 36 -5.30 -2.84 7.92
C LEU A 36 -4.22 -3.64 7.21
N ASN A 37 -3.59 -3.08 6.18
CA ASN A 37 -2.51 -3.74 5.47
C ASN A 37 -1.25 -3.89 6.35
N ALA A 38 -0.93 -2.84 7.10
CA ALA A 38 0.15 -2.86 8.07
C ALA A 38 -0.08 -3.88 9.19
N LEU A 39 -1.29 -3.94 9.76
CA LEU A 39 -1.63 -4.87 10.84
C LEU A 39 -1.71 -6.32 10.36
N ARG A 40 -2.15 -6.55 9.13
CA ARG A 40 -2.22 -7.88 8.52
C ARG A 40 -0.83 -8.49 8.30
N GLU A 41 0.11 -7.69 7.81
CA GLU A 41 1.43 -8.17 7.42
C GLU A 41 2.50 -7.97 8.51
N SER A 42 2.38 -6.91 9.32
CA SER A 42 3.34 -6.62 10.39
C SER A 42 3.09 -7.49 11.62
N ARG A 43 4.04 -8.37 11.89
CA ARG A 43 4.10 -9.13 13.16
C ARG A 43 4.98 -8.45 14.22
N ASN A 44 5.38 -7.19 13.98
CA ASN A 44 6.24 -6.40 14.87
C ASN A 44 5.56 -5.06 15.22
N GLY A 45 5.41 -4.79 16.51
CA GLY A 45 4.78 -3.56 17.00
C GLY A 45 5.54 -2.28 16.63
N ALA A 46 6.87 -2.33 16.54
CA ALA A 46 7.69 -1.19 16.15
C ALA A 46 7.50 -0.84 14.67
N ALA A 47 7.43 -1.83 13.79
CA ALA A 47 7.10 -1.63 12.37
C ALA A 47 5.68 -1.08 12.21
N ALA A 48 4.71 -1.62 12.96
CA ALA A 48 3.33 -1.16 12.92
C ALA A 48 3.20 0.31 13.35
N GLN A 49 3.91 0.75 14.40
CA GLN A 49 3.92 2.15 14.82
C GLN A 49 4.55 3.08 13.78
N LEU A 50 5.63 2.65 13.11
CA LEU A 50 6.27 3.42 12.03
C LEU A 50 5.37 3.57 10.80
N ILE A 51 4.66 2.49 10.43
CA ILE A 51 3.69 2.52 9.35
C ILE A 51 2.52 3.42 9.73
N GLN A 52 1.97 3.31 10.95
CA GLN A 52 0.87 4.16 11.41
C GLN A 52 1.21 5.66 11.31
N ARG A 53 2.40 6.07 11.76
CA ARG A 53 2.86 7.46 11.63
C ARG A 53 2.97 7.89 10.17
N SER A 54 3.45 7.00 9.31
CA SER A 54 3.56 7.28 7.88
C SER A 54 2.20 7.37 7.19
N CYS A 55 1.25 6.50 7.52
CA CYS A 55 -0.13 6.58 7.02
C CYS A 55 -0.79 7.90 7.46
N ASP A 56 -0.59 8.31 8.72
CA ASP A 56 -1.11 9.58 9.23
C ASP A 56 -0.52 10.79 8.48
N ALA A 57 0.80 10.77 8.25
CA ALA A 57 1.49 11.78 7.46
C ALA A 57 0.96 11.86 6.01
N LEU A 58 0.76 10.71 5.35
CA LEU A 58 0.35 10.64 3.95
C LEU A 58 -1.13 10.90 3.68
N TYR A 59 -2.01 10.66 4.65
CA TYR A 59 -3.45 10.75 4.43
C TYR A 59 -4.13 11.84 5.25
N ARG A 60 -3.61 12.16 6.45
CA ARG A 60 -4.15 13.25 7.28
C ARG A 60 -3.36 14.55 7.18
N ASN A 61 -2.03 14.47 7.10
CA ASN A 61 -1.15 15.65 7.09
C ASN A 61 -0.53 15.95 5.72
N ASN A 62 -1.06 15.36 4.65
CA ASN A 62 -0.45 15.42 3.32
C ASN A 62 -0.32 16.83 2.73
N ALA A 63 -1.20 17.74 3.15
CA ALA A 63 -1.24 19.11 2.71
C ALA A 63 -0.08 19.94 3.27
N MET A 64 0.51 19.53 4.41
CA MET A 64 1.67 20.17 5.03
C MET A 64 2.98 19.42 4.74
N LEU A 65 2.92 18.21 4.17
CA LEU A 65 4.09 17.40 3.88
C LEU A 65 4.88 17.94 2.69
N LEU A 66 6.19 18.06 2.86
CA LEU A 66 7.08 18.36 1.75
C LEU A 66 7.11 17.17 0.76
N PRO A 67 7.38 17.40 -0.54
CA PRO A 67 7.48 16.33 -1.53
C PRO A 67 8.50 15.24 -1.15
N ARG A 68 9.60 15.64 -0.50
CA ARG A 68 10.65 14.75 0.04
C ARG A 68 10.10 13.83 1.13
N GLU A 69 9.37 14.38 2.09
CA GLU A 69 8.77 13.63 3.19
C GLU A 69 7.70 12.68 2.68
N ARG A 70 6.92 13.11 1.69
CA ARG A 70 5.92 12.26 1.04
C ARG A 70 6.55 11.00 0.46
N ARG A 71 7.61 11.14 -0.35
CA ARG A 71 8.34 9.99 -0.91
C ARG A 71 8.94 9.08 0.16
N PHE A 72 9.44 9.68 1.24
CA PHE A 72 9.94 8.93 2.39
C PHE A 72 8.84 8.06 3.01
N HIS A 73 7.70 8.65 3.36
CA HIS A 73 6.60 7.92 3.97
C HIS A 73 5.98 6.88 3.02
N GLU A 74 5.88 7.17 1.72
CA GLU A 74 5.44 6.21 0.70
C GLU A 74 6.35 4.98 0.66
N CYS A 75 7.67 5.19 0.68
CA CYS A 75 8.64 4.09 0.72
C CYS A 75 8.49 3.26 1.99
N VAL A 76 8.26 3.91 3.13
CA VAL A 76 8.11 3.25 4.43
C VAL A 76 6.87 2.35 4.46
N VAL A 77 5.71 2.84 4.02
CA VAL A 77 4.46 2.04 4.01
C VAL A 77 4.50 0.88 3.01
N GLN A 78 5.30 0.99 1.94
CA GLN A 78 5.48 -0.09 0.97
C GLN A 78 6.48 -1.16 1.43
N SER A 79 7.50 -0.78 2.19
CA SER A 79 8.65 -1.66 2.47
C SER A 79 8.62 -2.29 3.88
N LEU A 80 7.94 -1.67 4.84
CA LEU A 80 7.83 -2.19 6.22
C LEU A 80 6.82 -3.34 6.44
N PRO A 81 5.71 -3.49 5.69
CA PRO A 81 4.81 -4.62 5.87
C PRO A 81 5.56 -5.96 5.72
N GLY A 82 5.44 -6.85 6.72
CA GLY A 82 6.12 -8.15 6.73
C GLY A 82 7.49 -8.17 7.38
N VAL A 83 8.05 -7.00 7.77
CA VAL A 83 9.36 -6.93 8.43
C VAL A 83 9.24 -7.31 9.89
N ARG A 84 10.00 -8.33 10.30
CA ARG A 84 10.00 -8.86 11.67
C ARG A 84 11.15 -8.32 12.52
N ASP A 85 12.30 -8.05 11.90
CA ASP A 85 13.52 -7.69 12.61
C ASP A 85 13.72 -6.18 12.68
N ASN A 86 14.00 -5.67 13.89
CA ASN A 86 14.29 -4.25 14.11
C ASN A 86 15.51 -3.77 13.31
N TYR A 87 16.47 -4.66 13.05
CA TYR A 87 17.62 -4.35 12.20
C TYR A 87 17.21 -4.08 10.74
N ALA A 88 16.30 -4.89 10.19
CA ALA A 88 15.77 -4.68 8.85
C ALA A 88 14.94 -3.38 8.78
N ILE A 89 14.17 -3.06 9.83
CA ILE A 89 13.46 -1.77 9.93
C ILE A 89 14.44 -0.61 9.79
N GLN A 90 15.55 -0.61 10.52
CA GLN A 90 16.56 0.46 10.46
C GLN A 90 17.19 0.60 9.07
N GLN A 91 17.52 -0.52 8.41
CA GLN A 91 18.02 -0.49 7.04
C GLN A 91 17.01 0.11 6.07
N ILE A 92 15.75 -0.30 6.14
CA ILE A 92 14.67 0.22 5.29
C ILE A 92 14.50 1.71 5.51
N MET A 93 14.52 2.17 6.76
CA MET A 93 14.44 3.60 7.08
C MET A 93 15.60 4.40 6.47
N SER A 94 16.83 3.89 6.52
CA SER A 94 17.99 4.52 5.86
C SER A 94 17.88 4.54 4.33
N ILE A 95 17.29 3.50 3.73
CA ILE A 95 17.06 3.44 2.28
C ILE A 95 15.97 4.43 1.88
N CYS A 96 14.86 4.45 2.62
CA CYS A 96 13.75 5.36 2.36
C CYS A 96 14.14 6.82 2.58
N SER A 97 14.99 7.12 3.56
CA SER A 97 15.50 8.48 3.77
C SER A 97 16.21 8.98 2.53
N ARG A 98 17.17 8.20 2.00
CA ARG A 98 17.88 8.51 0.75
C ARG A 98 16.94 8.69 -0.44
N ARG A 99 15.90 7.86 -0.55
CA ARG A 99 14.88 7.98 -1.62
C ARG A 99 14.07 9.27 -1.55
N GLY A 100 13.82 9.79 -0.35
CA GLY A 100 13.19 11.10 -0.19
C GLY A 100 14.09 12.25 -0.62
N GLU A 101 15.41 12.06 -0.56
CA GLU A 101 16.37 13.12 -0.90
C GLU A 101 16.59 13.35 -2.39
N MET A 102 16.31 12.31 -3.19
CA MET A 102 16.24 12.36 -4.65
C MET A 102 14.94 12.98 -5.11
#